data_AF-A0A484M6B7-F1
#
_entry.id   AF-A0A484M6B7-F1
#
_cell.length_a   1.000
_cell.length_b   1.000
_cell.length_c   1.000
_cell.angle_alpha   90.00
_cell.angle_beta   90.00
_cell.angle_gamma   90.00
#
_symmetry.space_group_name_H-M   'P 1'
#
loop_
_entity.id
_entity.type
_entity.pdbx_description
1 polymer ?
#
loop_
_entity_poly.entity_id
_entity_poly.type
_entity_poly.pdbx_seq_one_letter_code
_entity_poly.pdbx_strand_id
1 'polypeptide(L)'
;MDSPTEVARLKKKNEELALILKSQTDELAKMSKMAGSLKVENTRLKEENDQLLEEVSEAKREMAEKEENFPGRAAAWVEENKADAARVMTAMPEATMESFRFLYREPKRRKMITVIGSFGFKSGQKKDQAASYRILKKRDPDFTAASYGLAPIPEEEPTPPFPLN
;
A
#
# COMPACT_ATOMS: atom_id res chain seq x y z
N MET A 1 -58.35 -21.75 70.70
CA MET A 1 -58.97 -22.41 69.55
C MET A 1 -59.20 -21.33 68.52
N ASP A 2 -58.41 -21.31 67.45
CA ASP A 2 -58.55 -20.29 66.41
C ASP A 2 -59.91 -20.45 65.70
N SER A 3 -60.52 -19.33 65.32
CA SER A 3 -61.80 -19.33 64.59
C SER A 3 -61.63 -20.03 63.23
N PRO A 4 -62.60 -20.85 62.77
CA PRO A 4 -62.56 -21.52 61.46
C PRO A 4 -62.23 -20.59 60.28
N THR A 5 -62.56 -19.31 60.39
CA THR A 5 -62.28 -18.28 59.38
C THR A 5 -60.79 -17.92 59.28
N GLU A 6 -60.06 -17.90 60.40
CA GLU A 6 -58.63 -17.55 60.44
C GLU A 6 -57.79 -18.70 59.87
N VAL A 7 -58.18 -19.94 60.18
CA VAL A 7 -57.56 -21.15 59.62
C VAL A 7 -57.70 -21.21 58.09
N ALA A 8 -58.88 -20.88 57.56
CA ALA A 8 -59.11 -20.84 56.12
C ALA A 8 -58.29 -19.75 55.43
N ARG A 9 -58.15 -18.57 56.06
CA ARG A 9 -57.32 -17.46 55.56
C ARG A 9 -55.84 -17.82 55.52
N LEU A 10 -55.32 -18.46 56.57
CA LEU A 10 -53.93 -18.92 56.63
C LEU A 10 -53.65 -19.99 55.58
N LYS A 11 -54.58 -20.93 55.37
CA LYS A 11 -54.46 -21.95 54.32
C LYS A 11 -54.32 -21.33 52.92
N LYS A 12 -55.18 -20.37 52.58
CA LYS A 12 -55.11 -19.65 51.30
C LYS A 12 -53.78 -18.92 51.10
N LYS A 13 -53.29 -18.22 52.13
CA LYS A 13 -51.97 -17.57 52.09
C LYS A 13 -50.84 -18.57 51.87
N ASN A 14 -50.92 -19.73 52.51
CA ASN A 14 -49.90 -20.77 52.36
C ASN A 14 -49.88 -21.35 50.92
N GLU A 15 -51.05 -21.52 50.30
CA GLU A 15 -51.18 -21.93 48.89
C GLU A 15 -50.61 -20.86 47.94
N GLU A 16 -50.90 -19.57 48.18
CA GLU A 16 -50.32 -18.46 47.40
C GLU A 16 -48.79 -18.39 47.54
N LEU A 17 -48.26 -18.54 48.75
CA LEU A 17 -46.81 -18.59 48.99
C LEU A 17 -46.16 -19.78 48.29
N ALA A 18 -46.80 -20.96 48.30
CA ALA A 18 -46.30 -22.14 47.60
C ALA A 18 -46.23 -21.93 46.08
N LEU A 19 -47.22 -21.24 45.48
CA LEU A 19 -47.20 -20.90 44.06
C LEU A 19 -46.07 -19.91 43.73
N ILE A 20 -45.87 -18.89 44.57
CA ILE A 20 -44.77 -17.91 44.39
C ILE A 20 -43.41 -18.60 44.48
N LEU A 21 -43.20 -19.46 45.50
CA LEU A 21 -41.94 -20.20 45.67
C LEU A 21 -41.66 -21.11 44.47
N LYS A 22 -42.69 -21.78 43.94
CA LYS A 22 -42.56 -22.59 42.73
C LYS A 22 -42.13 -21.73 41.53
N SER A 23 -42.79 -20.59 41.31
CA SER A 23 -42.44 -19.65 40.23
C SER A 23 -41.00 -19.14 40.35
N GLN A 24 -40.57 -18.73 41.55
CA GLN A 24 -39.21 -18.27 41.80
C GLN A 24 -38.18 -19.36 41.56
N THR A 25 -38.49 -20.62 41.92
CA THR A 25 -37.61 -21.76 41.67
C THR A 25 -37.46 -22.02 40.16
N ASP A 26 -38.55 -21.93 39.40
CA ASP A 26 -38.53 -22.08 37.94
C ASP A 26 -37.74 -20.95 37.25
N GLU A 27 -37.87 -19.71 37.72
CA GLU A 27 -37.09 -18.56 37.24
C GLU A 27 -35.60 -18.70 37.55
N LEU A 28 -35.24 -19.12 38.76
CA LEU A 28 -33.85 -19.41 39.15
C LEU A 28 -33.25 -20.51 38.27
N ALA A 29 -33.99 -21.58 37.98
CA ALA A 29 -33.54 -22.64 37.08
C ALA A 29 -33.29 -22.12 35.66
N LYS A 30 -34.17 -21.25 35.13
CA LYS A 30 -33.99 -20.61 33.82
C LYS A 30 -32.76 -19.70 33.80
N MET A 31 -32.57 -18.87 34.83
CA MET A 31 -31.40 -18.00 34.94
C MET A 31 -30.09 -18.80 35.05
N SER A 32 -30.08 -19.89 35.83
CA SER A 32 -28.92 -20.78 35.93
C SER A 32 -28.55 -21.38 34.57
N LYS A 33 -29.54 -21.78 33.77
CA LYS A 33 -29.30 -22.30 32.41
C LYS A 33 -28.72 -21.23 31.48
N MET A 34 -29.26 -20.01 31.53
CA MET A 34 -28.74 -18.89 30.73
C MET A 34 -27.31 -18.52 31.13
N ALA A 35 -27.01 -18.47 32.44
CA ALA A 35 -25.66 -18.21 32.93
C ALA A 35 -24.66 -19.27 32.45
N GLY A 36 -25.07 -20.54 32.44
CA GLY A 36 -24.26 -21.63 31.87
C GLY A 36 -23.98 -21.43 30.37
N SER A 37 -25.01 -21.10 29.59
CA SER A 37 -24.86 -20.83 28.14
C SER A 37 -23.94 -19.64 27.87
N LEU A 38 -24.10 -18.55 28.62
CA LEU A 38 -23.25 -17.36 28.48
C LEU A 38 -21.79 -17.65 28.85
N LYS A 39 -21.56 -18.52 29.84
CA LYS A 39 -20.19 -18.92 30.22
C LYS A 39 -19.49 -19.67 29.09
N VAL A 40 -20.18 -20.62 28.44
CA VAL A 40 -19.64 -21.37 27.29
C VAL A 40 -19.36 -20.44 26.11
N GLU A 41 -20.27 -19.51 25.84
CA GLU A 41 -20.08 -18.55 24.76
C GLU A 41 -18.92 -17.59 25.06
N ASN A 42 -18.74 -17.17 26.31
CA ASN A 42 -17.62 -16.33 26.72
C ASN A 42 -16.27 -17.05 26.53
N THR A 43 -16.19 -18.35 26.86
CA THR A 43 -14.97 -19.14 26.61
C THR A 43 -14.69 -19.28 25.13
N ARG A 44 -15.70 -19.56 24.30
CA ARG A 44 -15.56 -19.66 22.84
C ARG A 44 -15.05 -18.36 22.22
N LEU A 45 -15.67 -17.23 22.59
CA LEU A 45 -15.27 -15.91 22.10
C LEU A 45 -13.87 -15.51 22.55
N LYS A 46 -13.42 -15.99 23.72
CA LYS A 46 -12.06 -15.76 24.18
C LYS A 46 -11.05 -16.52 23.32
N GLU A 47 -11.31 -17.80 23.04
CA GLU A 47 -10.48 -18.62 22.15
C GLU A 47 -10.41 -18.03 20.74
N GLU A 48 -11.54 -17.60 20.18
CA GLU A 48 -11.58 -16.94 18.87
C GLU A 48 -10.81 -15.62 18.85
N ASN A 49 -10.91 -14.82 19.90
CA ASN A 49 -10.11 -13.59 20.01
C ASN A 49 -8.61 -13.87 20.09
N ASP A 50 -8.20 -14.88 20.85
CA ASP A 50 -6.80 -15.26 20.98
C ASP A 50 -6.23 -15.74 19.63
N GLN A 51 -7.00 -16.54 18.88
CA GLN A 51 -6.62 -16.97 17.52
C GLN A 51 -6.52 -15.80 16.54
N LEU A 52 -7.52 -14.91 16.52
CA LEU A 52 -7.51 -13.74 15.64
C LEU A 52 -6.33 -12.81 15.95
N LEU A 53 -5.93 -12.70 17.22
CA LEU A 53 -4.77 -11.90 17.61
C LEU A 53 -3.47 -12.48 17.07
N GLU A 54 -3.33 -13.81 17.04
CA GLU A 54 -2.21 -14.51 16.42
C GLU A 54 -2.18 -14.30 14.90
N GLU A 55 -3.31 -14.49 14.22
CA GLU A 55 -3.44 -14.29 12.76
C GLU A 55 -3.09 -12.84 12.35
N VAL A 56 -3.57 -11.84 13.12
CA VAL A 56 -3.23 -10.43 12.89
C VAL A 56 -1.75 -10.17 13.11
N SER A 57 -1.12 -10.81 14.09
CA SER A 57 0.31 -10.68 14.35
C SER A 57 1.14 -11.23 13.18
N GLU A 58 0.76 -12.41 12.69
CA GLU A 58 1.42 -13.03 11.53
C GLU A 58 1.24 -12.20 10.26
N ALA A 59 0.03 -11.74 9.97
CA ALA A 59 -0.24 -10.89 8.80
C ALA A 59 0.58 -9.59 8.83
N LYS A 60 0.76 -8.98 10.01
CA LYS A 60 1.62 -7.80 10.18
C LYS A 60 3.09 -8.12 9.91
N ARG A 61 3.59 -9.25 10.41
CA ARG A 61 4.97 -9.72 10.16
C ARG A 61 5.21 -9.94 8.67
N GLU A 62 4.30 -10.64 7.98
CA GLU A 62 4.42 -10.85 6.53
C GLU A 62 4.39 -9.54 5.74
N MET A 63 3.51 -8.60 6.13
CA MET A 63 3.42 -7.31 5.45
C MET A 63 4.73 -6.53 5.60
N ALA A 64 5.31 -6.50 6.80
CA ALA A 64 6.59 -5.85 7.06
C ALA A 64 7.73 -6.50 6.25
N GLU A 65 7.81 -7.83 6.23
CA GLU A 65 8.82 -8.56 5.44
C GLU A 65 8.65 -8.30 3.94
N LYS A 66 7.40 -8.23 3.44
CA LYS A 66 7.12 -7.89 2.04
C LYS A 66 7.55 -6.47 1.72
N GLU A 67 7.26 -5.51 2.59
CA GLU A 67 7.62 -4.09 2.41
C GLU A 67 9.14 -3.88 2.46
N GLU A 68 9.85 -4.58 3.35
CA GLU A 68 11.31 -4.54 3.44
C GLU A 68 11.98 -5.11 2.18
N ASN A 69 11.50 -6.26 1.70
CA ASN A 69 12.12 -6.94 0.57
C ASN A 69 11.67 -6.42 -0.80
N PHE A 70 10.51 -5.74 -0.89
CA PHE A 70 9.93 -5.30 -2.16
C PHE A 70 10.85 -4.36 -2.96
N PRO A 71 11.47 -3.31 -2.36
CA PRO A 71 12.38 -2.43 -3.09
C PRO A 71 13.57 -3.19 -3.72
N GLY A 72 14.18 -4.11 -2.97
CA GLY A 72 15.29 -4.93 -3.46
C GLY A 72 14.87 -5.85 -4.60
N ARG A 73 13.73 -6.54 -4.47
CA ARG A 73 13.17 -7.38 -5.53
C ARG A 73 12.79 -6.58 -6.77
N ALA A 74 12.19 -5.40 -6.59
CA ALA A 74 11.85 -4.51 -7.70
C ALA A 74 13.11 -4.04 -8.44
N ALA A 75 14.17 -3.68 -7.72
CA ALA A 75 15.44 -3.30 -8.32
C ALA A 75 16.09 -4.45 -9.10
N ALA A 76 16.15 -5.66 -8.50
CA ALA A 76 16.69 -6.85 -9.17
C ALA A 76 15.89 -7.18 -10.45
N TRP A 77 14.56 -7.14 -10.37
CA TRP A 77 13.70 -7.36 -11.53
C TRP A 77 13.97 -6.33 -12.64
N VAL A 78 14.10 -5.04 -12.30
CA VAL A 78 14.45 -4.00 -13.29
C VAL A 78 15.81 -4.28 -13.92
N GLU A 79 16.82 -4.64 -13.13
CA GLU A 79 18.16 -4.94 -13.66
C GLU A 79 18.16 -6.12 -14.63
N GLU A 80 17.41 -7.17 -14.32
CA GLU A 80 17.25 -8.36 -15.17
C GLU A 80 16.46 -8.08 -16.45
N ASN A 81 15.48 -7.18 -16.40
CA ASN A 81 14.49 -7.01 -17.48
C ASN A 81 14.63 -5.70 -18.29
N LYS A 82 15.48 -4.75 -17.86
CA LYS A 82 15.57 -3.40 -18.47
C LYS A 82 15.87 -3.41 -19.97
N ALA A 83 16.72 -4.33 -20.44
CA ALA A 83 17.09 -4.39 -21.86
C ALA A 83 15.91 -4.86 -22.73
N ASP A 84 15.21 -5.90 -22.29
CA ASP A 84 14.04 -6.43 -22.98
C ASP A 84 12.87 -5.46 -22.92
N ALA A 85 12.62 -4.87 -21.75
CA ALA A 85 11.61 -3.83 -21.58
C ALA A 85 11.88 -2.62 -22.50
N ALA A 86 13.12 -2.13 -22.54
CA ALA A 86 13.50 -1.03 -23.43
C ALA A 86 13.28 -1.40 -24.90
N ARG A 87 13.67 -2.60 -25.34
CA ARG A 87 13.49 -3.06 -26.72
C ARG A 87 12.00 -3.12 -27.09
N VAL A 88 11.15 -3.69 -26.23
CA VAL A 88 9.71 -3.79 -26.48
C VAL A 88 9.07 -2.41 -26.52
N MET A 89 9.41 -1.54 -25.57
CA MET A 89 8.86 -0.18 -25.49
C MET A 89 9.30 0.68 -26.69
N THR A 90 10.49 0.44 -27.24
CA THR A 90 11.06 1.23 -28.36
C THR A 90 10.91 0.56 -29.73
N ALA A 91 10.20 -0.56 -29.81
CA ALA A 91 10.07 -1.34 -31.05
C ALA A 91 9.40 -0.55 -32.18
N MET A 92 8.40 0.28 -31.86
CA MET A 92 7.68 1.12 -32.82
C MET A 92 7.43 2.52 -32.26
N PRO A 93 7.39 3.58 -33.09
CA PRO A 93 7.16 4.94 -32.65
C PRO A 93 5.89 5.11 -31.81
N GLU A 94 4.79 4.46 -32.19
CA GLU A 94 3.50 4.54 -31.49
C GLU A 94 3.60 3.92 -30.10
N ALA A 95 4.19 2.72 -29.99
CA ALA A 95 4.41 2.02 -28.73
C ALA A 95 5.36 2.79 -27.81
N THR A 96 6.36 3.46 -28.40
CA THR A 96 7.29 4.34 -27.68
C THR A 96 6.55 5.52 -27.07
N MET A 97 5.75 6.21 -27.89
CA MET A 97 4.97 7.37 -27.46
C MET A 97 3.94 7.01 -26.39
N GLU A 98 3.25 5.88 -26.55
CA GLU A 98 2.29 5.39 -25.56
C GLU A 98 2.98 5.06 -24.23
N SER A 99 4.13 4.38 -24.29
CA SER A 99 4.96 4.05 -23.14
C SER A 99 5.40 5.29 -22.36
N PHE A 100 5.92 6.30 -23.05
CA PHE A 100 6.31 7.56 -22.41
C PHE A 100 5.10 8.30 -21.83
N ARG A 101 3.97 8.36 -22.53
CA ARG A 101 2.72 8.96 -22.01
C ARG A 101 2.27 8.28 -20.73
N PHE A 102 2.33 6.94 -20.68
CA PHE A 102 1.99 6.17 -19.49
C PHE A 102 2.90 6.52 -18.31
N LEU A 103 4.22 6.54 -18.52
CA LEU A 103 5.19 6.90 -17.48
C LEU A 103 5.02 8.35 -16.99
N TYR A 104 4.54 9.25 -17.86
CA TYR A 104 4.31 10.66 -17.55
C TYR A 104 3.03 10.96 -16.75
N ARG A 105 2.13 9.98 -16.58
CA ARG A 105 0.86 10.19 -15.83
C ARG A 105 1.09 10.46 -14.35
N GLU A 106 2.08 9.80 -13.75
CA GLU A 106 2.33 9.91 -12.32
C GLU A 106 3.19 11.16 -12.02
N PRO A 107 2.79 12.04 -11.08
CA PRO A 107 3.46 13.31 -10.84
C PRO A 107 4.95 13.23 -10.47
N LYS A 108 5.37 12.24 -9.66
CA LYS A 108 6.79 12.07 -9.28
C LYS A 108 7.63 11.59 -10.46
N ARG A 109 7.15 10.62 -11.24
CA ARG A 109 7.78 10.12 -12.47
C ARG A 109 7.89 11.21 -13.51
N ARG A 110 6.82 11.99 -13.72
CA ARG A 110 6.84 13.16 -14.60
C ARG A 110 7.95 14.13 -14.23
N LYS A 111 8.07 14.51 -12.94
CA LYS A 111 9.15 15.39 -12.46
C LYS A 111 10.53 14.81 -12.77
N MET A 112 10.75 13.53 -12.50
CA MET A 112 12.02 12.86 -12.75
C MET A 112 12.38 12.82 -14.25
N ILE A 113 11.43 12.41 -15.10
CA ILE A 113 11.63 12.38 -16.57
C ILE A 113 11.88 13.79 -17.10
N THR A 114 11.18 14.80 -16.58
CA THR A 114 11.40 16.20 -16.95
C THR A 114 12.81 16.67 -16.58
N VAL A 115 13.30 16.32 -15.39
CA VAL A 115 14.66 16.67 -14.94
C VAL A 115 15.72 16.00 -15.83
N ILE A 116 15.58 14.71 -16.11
CA ILE A 116 16.51 13.96 -16.97
C ILE A 116 16.49 14.53 -18.41
N GLY A 117 15.30 14.74 -18.97
CA GLY A 117 15.13 15.34 -20.30
C GLY A 117 15.69 16.76 -20.38
N SER A 118 15.48 17.57 -19.33
CA SER A 118 16.02 18.92 -19.23
C SER A 118 17.54 18.94 -19.05
N PHE A 119 18.12 17.95 -18.38
CA PHE A 119 19.58 17.82 -18.25
C PHE A 119 20.23 17.47 -19.60
N GLY A 120 19.68 16.51 -20.33
CA GLY A 120 20.13 16.19 -21.69
C GLY A 120 20.01 17.39 -22.63
N PHE A 121 18.91 18.14 -22.51
CA PHE A 121 18.72 19.40 -23.22
C PHE A 121 19.76 20.48 -22.86
N LYS A 122 19.97 20.72 -21.57
CA LYS A 122 20.93 21.73 -21.07
C LYS A 122 22.37 21.39 -21.48
N SER A 123 22.77 20.12 -21.35
CA SER A 123 24.10 19.65 -21.74
C SER A 123 24.34 19.67 -23.26
N GLY A 124 23.26 19.74 -24.05
CA GLY A 124 23.29 19.87 -25.51
C GLY A 124 23.18 21.30 -26.02
N GLN A 125 23.18 22.33 -25.16
CA GLN A 125 23.08 23.71 -25.63
C GLN A 125 24.29 24.09 -26.49
N LYS A 126 24.01 24.74 -27.61
CA LYS A 126 24.99 25.18 -28.61
C LYS A 126 26.18 25.92 -27.98
N LYS A 127 25.94 26.73 -26.95
CA LYS A 127 26.96 27.51 -26.23
C LYS A 127 27.94 26.64 -25.45
N ASP A 128 27.45 25.63 -24.74
CA ASP A 128 28.27 24.73 -23.91
C ASP A 128 29.07 23.75 -24.77
N GLN A 129 28.45 23.27 -25.86
CA GLN A 129 29.13 22.45 -26.87
C GLN A 129 30.24 23.26 -27.58
N ALA A 130 29.94 24.50 -27.97
CA ALA A 130 30.92 25.39 -28.58
C ALA A 130 32.06 25.76 -27.62
N ALA A 131 31.78 25.99 -26.33
CA ALA A 131 32.81 26.23 -25.33
C ALA A 131 33.74 25.02 -25.16
N SER A 132 33.17 23.82 -25.08
CA SER A 132 33.93 22.57 -24.97
C SER A 132 34.81 22.34 -26.21
N TYR A 133 34.28 22.55 -27.41
CA TYR A 133 35.05 22.35 -28.66
C TYR A 133 36.15 23.39 -28.81
N ARG A 134 35.95 24.63 -28.32
CA ARG A 134 37.02 25.64 -28.24
C ARG A 134 38.15 25.22 -27.29
N ILE A 135 37.82 24.60 -26.16
CA ILE A 135 38.84 24.08 -25.22
C ILE A 135 39.62 22.92 -25.85
N LEU A 136 38.92 21.99 -26.52
CA LEU A 136 39.55 20.87 -27.21
C LEU A 136 40.47 21.35 -28.33
N LYS A 137 39.99 22.29 -29.17
CA LYS A 137 40.80 22.88 -30.24
C LYS A 137 42.04 23.65 -29.76
N LYS A 138 42.01 24.17 -28.52
CA LYS A 138 43.20 24.77 -27.88
C LYS A 138 44.21 23.74 -27.40
N ARG A 139 43.75 22.54 -27.02
CA ARG A 139 44.61 21.46 -26.50
C ARG A 139 45.16 20.59 -27.63
N ASP A 140 44.35 20.40 -28.67
CA ASP A 140 44.68 19.67 -29.89
C ASP A 140 44.28 20.54 -31.09
N PRO A 141 45.24 21.19 -31.77
CA PRO A 141 44.97 22.03 -32.94
C PRO A 141 44.31 21.31 -34.12
N ASP A 142 44.52 19.99 -34.23
CA ASP A 142 43.98 19.15 -35.31
C ASP A 142 42.58 18.59 -34.95
N PHE A 143 42.06 18.95 -33.77
CA PHE A 143 40.76 18.52 -33.29
C PHE A 143 39.64 18.82 -34.30
N THR A 144 38.89 17.76 -34.64
CA THR A 144 37.57 17.86 -35.27
C THR A 144 36.56 17.02 -34.50
N ALA A 145 35.30 17.48 -34.45
CA ALA A 145 34.22 16.73 -33.77
C ALA A 145 34.12 15.28 -34.29
N ALA A 146 34.20 15.10 -35.61
CA ALA A 146 34.17 13.80 -36.25
C ALA A 146 35.32 12.88 -35.81
N SER A 147 36.55 13.38 -35.72
CA SER A 147 37.72 12.58 -35.28
C SER A 147 37.60 12.05 -33.84
N TYR A 148 36.81 12.73 -33.00
CA TYR A 148 36.55 12.33 -31.61
C TYR A 148 35.20 11.62 -31.43
N GLY A 149 34.47 11.34 -32.51
CA GLY A 149 33.13 10.74 -32.46
C GLY A 149 32.07 11.63 -31.81
N LEU A 150 32.31 12.95 -31.76
CA LEU A 150 31.38 13.92 -31.19
C LEU A 150 30.44 14.48 -32.26
N ALA A 151 29.22 14.83 -31.87
CA ALA A 151 28.23 15.43 -32.76
C ALA A 151 28.71 16.80 -33.29
N PRO A 152 28.36 17.22 -34.52
CA PRO A 152 28.61 18.59 -34.96
C PRO A 152 27.85 19.60 -34.06
N ILE A 153 28.35 20.83 -33.95
CA ILE A 153 27.64 21.90 -33.25
C ILE A 153 26.43 22.29 -34.12
N PRO A 154 25.19 22.25 -33.60
CA PRO A 154 24.00 22.68 -34.34
C PRO A 154 24.09 24.14 -34.79
N GLU A 155 23.56 24.43 -35.99
CA GLU A 155 23.46 25.79 -36.52
C GLU A 155 22.44 26.64 -35.74
N GLU A 156 21.35 26.04 -35.27
CA GLU A 156 20.32 26.69 -34.45
C GLU A 156 20.41 26.26 -32.99
N GLU A 157 19.89 27.10 -32.07
CA GLU A 157 19.82 26.72 -30.66
C GLU A 157 18.78 25.60 -30.50
N PRO A 158 19.13 24.46 -29.89
CA PRO A 158 18.19 23.35 -29.77
C PRO A 158 16.92 23.82 -29.05
N THR A 159 15.76 23.46 -29.58
CA THR A 159 14.49 23.70 -28.88
C THR A 159 14.31 22.63 -27.81
N PRO A 160 13.87 22.98 -26.59
CA PRO A 160 13.60 21.98 -25.56
C PRO A 160 12.61 20.94 -26.07
N PRO A 161 12.88 19.63 -25.89
CA PRO A 161 11.90 18.61 -26.24
C PRO A 161 10.64 18.69 -25.36
N PHE A 162 10.71 19.41 -24.23
CA PHE A 162 9.60 19.64 -23.30
C PHE A 162 9.62 21.07 -22.73
N PRO A 163 8.46 21.63 -22.32
CA PRO A 163 8.38 22.95 -21.72
C PRO A 163 9.29 23.06 -20.48
N LEU A 164 10.10 24.12 -20.44
CA LEU A 164 10.93 24.44 -19.30
C LEU A 164 10.06 25.21 -18.28
N ASN A 165 9.78 24.58 -17.14
CA ASN A 165 9.16 25.24 -15.99
C ASN A 165 10.23 25.89 -15.09
#